data_AF-A0A947CUZ2-F1
#
_entry.id   AF-A0A947CUZ2-F1
#
_cell.length_a   1.000
_cell.length_b   1.000
_cell.length_c   1.000
_cell.angle_alpha   90.00
_cell.angle_beta   90.00
_cell.angle_gamma   90.00
#
_symmetry.space_group_name_H-M   'P 1'
#
loop_
_entity.id
_entity.type
_entity.pdbx_description
1 polymer ?
#
loop_
_entity_poly.entity_id
_entity_poly.type
_entity_poly.pdbx_seq_one_letter_code
_entity_poly.pdbx_strand_id
1 'polypeptide(L)'
;MAQVIKALLGVLILLPPLPMVLAWGVALRATGDRREATLWALYVGTVFFLLADAALWQEVAGGIAGLVMTLAAAALAGGTLAAAFVRRRPSVGWARAFRIVWLAALFVFVIEYGVLFLIGVFRTWAGG
;
A
#
# COMPACT_ATOMS: atom_id res chain seq x y z
N MET A 1 -1.93 16.02 21.70
CA MET A 1 -2.28 14.97 20.72
C MET A 1 -2.55 15.54 19.32
N ALA A 2 -3.36 16.60 19.17
CA ALA A 2 -3.72 17.13 17.84
C ALA A 2 -2.53 17.50 16.93
N GLN A 3 -1.42 18.03 17.47
CA GLN A 3 -0.22 18.34 16.68
C GLN A 3 0.52 17.09 16.17
N VAL A 4 0.59 16.03 16.98
CA VAL A 4 1.24 14.76 16.59
C VAL A 4 0.44 14.08 15.49
N ILE A 5 -0.89 14.06 15.61
CA ILE A 5 -1.78 13.50 14.58
C ILE A 5 -1.67 14.30 13.27
N LYS A 6 -1.62 15.63 13.33
CA LYS A 6 -1.40 16.48 12.14
C LYS A 6 -0.04 16.22 11.48
N ALA A 7 1.02 16.02 12.27
CA ALA A 7 2.34 15.68 11.75
C ALA A 7 2.36 14.29 11.10
N LEU A 8 1.73 13.30 11.73
CA LEU A 8 1.60 11.94 11.19
C LEU A 8 0.79 11.93 9.89
N LEU A 9 -0.35 12.63 9.83
CA LEU A 9 -1.14 12.78 8.61
C LEU A 9 -0.33 13.44 7.49
N GLY A 10 0.46 14.47 7.81
CA GLY A 10 1.34 15.14 6.84
C GLY A 10 2.40 14.21 6.26
N VAL A 11 3.02 13.38 7.10
CA VAL A 11 3.99 12.36 6.65
C VAL A 11 3.29 11.29 5.82
N LEU A 12 2.14 10.77 6.27
CA LEU A 12 1.40 9.70 5.59
C LEU A 12 0.88 10.12 4.22
N ILE A 13 0.49 11.38 4.02
CA ILE A 13 0.12 11.92 2.70
C ILE A 13 1.26 11.83 1.69
N LEU A 14 2.48 12.09 2.15
CA LEU A 14 3.67 12.14 1.29
C LEU A 14 4.32 10.77 1.15
N LEU A 15 4.11 9.88 2.11
CA LEU A 15 4.85 8.62 2.23
C LEU A 15 4.59 7.65 1.04
N PRO A 16 3.38 7.49 0.49
CA PRO A 16 3.19 6.66 -0.71
C PRO A 16 3.50 7.36 -2.05
N PRO A 17 3.00 8.58 -2.34
CA PRO A 17 3.23 9.21 -3.65
C PRO A 17 4.68 9.59 -3.90
N LEU A 18 5.41 10.07 -2.89
CA LEU A 18 6.76 10.59 -3.09
C LEU A 18 7.75 9.48 -3.50
N PRO A 19 7.82 8.32 -2.81
CA PRO A 19 8.67 7.22 -3.24
C PRO A 19 8.21 6.59 -4.56
N MET A 20 6.91 6.61 -4.88
CA MET A 20 6.43 6.19 -6.22
C MET A 20 7.03 7.05 -7.33
N VAL A 21 6.96 8.38 -7.18
CA VAL A 21 7.50 9.32 -8.17
C VAL A 21 9.02 9.18 -8.26
N LEU A 22 9.71 9.03 -7.13
CA LEU A 22 11.16 8.81 -7.10
C LEU A 22 11.54 7.48 -7.79
N ALA A 23 10.86 6.39 -7.47
CA ALA A 23 11.09 5.08 -8.09
C ALA A 23 10.82 5.14 -9.60
N TRP A 24 9.76 5.83 -10.02
CA TRP A 24 9.46 6.05 -11.43
C TRP A 24 10.59 6.80 -12.14
N GLY A 25 11.06 7.91 -11.57
CA GLY A 25 12.11 8.74 -12.17
C GLY A 25 13.45 8.01 -12.26
N VAL A 26 13.83 7.27 -11.21
CA VAL A 26 15.04 6.44 -11.20
C VAL A 26 14.94 5.33 -12.24
N ALA A 27 13.83 4.58 -12.26
CA ALA A 27 13.65 3.49 -13.20
C ALA A 27 13.61 3.99 -14.65
N LEU A 28 12.93 5.10 -14.93
CA LEU A 28 12.88 5.68 -16.26
C LEU A 28 14.27 6.11 -16.75
N ARG A 29 15.10 6.69 -15.88
CA ARG A 29 16.47 7.05 -16.23
C ARG A 29 17.37 5.83 -16.44
N ALA A 30 17.14 4.76 -15.69
CA ALA A 30 17.94 3.54 -15.78
C ALA A 30 17.59 2.66 -16.99
N THR A 31 16.30 2.52 -17.32
CA THR A 31 15.84 1.61 -18.36
C THR A 31 15.45 2.30 -19.66
N GLY A 32 15.08 3.59 -19.62
CA GLY A 32 14.49 4.31 -20.75
C GLY A 32 13.05 3.89 -21.09
N ASP A 33 12.53 2.83 -20.45
CA ASP A 33 11.19 2.29 -20.71
C ASP A 33 10.19 2.84 -19.69
N ARG A 34 9.24 3.64 -20.18
CA ARG A 34 8.15 4.21 -19.36
C ARG A 34 7.26 3.15 -18.73
N ARG A 35 7.01 2.03 -19.43
CA ARG A 35 6.14 0.97 -18.95
C ARG A 35 6.81 0.24 -17.79
N GLU A 36 8.09 -0.07 -17.94
CA GLU A 36 8.86 -0.71 -16.87
C GLU A 36 9.01 0.24 -15.66
N ALA A 37 9.29 1.52 -15.91
CA ALA A 37 9.34 2.53 -14.85
C ALA A 37 8.03 2.65 -14.07
N THR A 38 6.89 2.62 -14.77
CA THR A 38 5.57 2.60 -14.12
C THR A 38 5.36 1.35 -13.29
N LEU A 39 5.78 0.17 -13.76
CA LEU A 39 5.68 -1.06 -12.97
C LEU A 39 6.51 -0.99 -11.70
N TRP A 40 7.75 -0.49 -11.79
CA TRP A 40 8.61 -0.27 -10.62
C TRP A 40 8.00 0.71 -9.62
N ALA A 41 7.47 1.82 -10.11
CA ALA A 41 6.77 2.79 -9.28
C ALA A 41 5.58 2.16 -8.54
N LEU A 42 4.76 1.36 -9.24
CA LEU A 42 3.63 0.68 -8.63
C LEU A 42 4.08 -0.35 -7.58
N TYR A 43 5.12 -1.15 -7.86
CA TYR A 43 5.64 -2.13 -6.90
C TYR A 43 6.16 -1.49 -5.61
N VAL A 44 6.94 -0.43 -5.75
CA VAL A 44 7.44 0.36 -4.62
C VAL A 44 6.28 1.02 -3.88
N GLY A 45 5.34 1.61 -4.63
CA GLY A 45 4.12 2.21 -4.10
C GLY A 45 3.32 1.25 -3.23
N THR A 46 3.12 0.01 -3.65
CA THR A 46 2.39 -1.00 -2.85
C THR A 46 3.01 -1.18 -1.46
N VAL A 47 4.35 -1.19 -1.35
CA VAL A 47 5.03 -1.30 -0.05
C VAL A 47 4.72 -0.10 0.83
N PHE A 48 4.80 1.11 0.28
CA PHE A 48 4.54 2.31 1.06
C PHE A 48 3.07 2.49 1.42
N PHE A 49 2.14 2.11 0.55
CA PHE A 49 0.72 2.07 0.86
C PHE A 49 0.43 1.06 1.97
N LEU A 50 1.00 -0.14 1.90
CA LEU A 50 0.86 -1.15 2.96
C LEU A 50 1.36 -0.64 4.31
N LEU A 51 2.52 0.02 4.35
CA LEU A 51 3.07 0.59 5.57
C LEU A 51 2.24 1.77 6.09
N ALA A 52 1.75 2.62 5.20
CA ALA A 52 0.89 3.75 5.55
C ALA A 52 -0.45 3.28 6.13
N ASP A 53 -1.08 2.26 5.53
CA ASP A 53 -2.31 1.65 6.02
C ASP A 53 -2.13 1.05 7.39
N ALA A 54 -1.05 0.30 7.57
CA ALA A 54 -0.73 -0.29 8.86
C ALA A 54 -0.56 0.77 9.97
N ALA A 55 0.11 1.88 9.66
CA ALA A 55 0.27 3.00 10.59
C ALA A 55 -1.07 3.69 10.87
N LEU A 56 -1.90 3.91 9.86
CA LEU A 56 -3.24 4.49 10.02
C LEU A 56 -4.14 3.61 10.87
N TRP A 57 -4.09 2.30 10.67
CA TRP A 57 -4.83 1.35 11.50
C TRP A 57 -4.41 1.37 12.96
N GLN A 58 -3.12 1.55 13.24
CA GLN A 58 -2.63 1.70 14.62
C GLN A 58 -3.24 2.93 15.31
N GLU A 59 -3.36 4.04 14.58
CA GLU A 59 -3.98 5.28 15.09
C GLU A 59 -5.51 5.16 15.22
N VAL A 60 -6.18 4.51 14.27
CA VAL A 60 -7.65 4.39 14.26
C VAL A 60 -8.15 3.35 15.26
N ALA A 61 -7.54 2.17 15.31
CA ALA A 61 -7.97 1.05 16.16
C ALA A 61 -7.33 1.06 17.57
N GLY A 62 -6.31 1.88 17.80
CA GLY A 62 -5.64 2.00 19.09
C GLY A 62 -4.81 0.76 19.44
N GLY A 63 -3.59 0.68 18.87
CA GLY A 63 -2.59 -0.34 19.23
C GLY A 63 -2.06 -1.16 18.05
N ILE A 64 -1.17 -2.13 18.33
CA ILE A 64 -0.44 -2.92 17.32
C ILE A 64 -1.37 -3.89 16.54
N ALA A 65 -2.57 -4.16 17.06
CA ALA A 65 -3.52 -5.08 16.44
C ALA A 65 -3.89 -4.68 15.01
N GLY A 66 -3.96 -3.37 14.72
CA GLY A 66 -4.23 -2.85 13.37
C GLY A 66 -3.17 -3.28 12.34
N LEU A 67 -1.90 -3.04 12.64
CA LEU A 67 -0.75 -3.48 11.83
C LEU A 67 -0.79 -4.99 11.59
N VAL A 68 -1.01 -5.78 12.64
CA VAL A 68 -1.04 -7.25 12.53
C VAL A 68 -2.20 -7.71 11.66
N MET A 69 -3.37 -7.11 11.79
CA MET A 69 -4.57 -7.45 11.02
C MET A 69 -4.39 -7.11 9.54
N THR A 70 -3.86 -5.94 9.19
CA THR A 70 -3.61 -5.54 7.80
C THR A 70 -2.56 -6.44 7.14
N LEU A 71 -1.45 -6.70 7.85
CA LEU A 71 -0.41 -7.60 7.35
C LEU A 71 -0.92 -9.05 7.22
N ALA A 72 -1.69 -9.54 8.18
CA ALA A 72 -2.28 -10.87 8.13
C ALA A 72 -3.31 -10.97 6.98
N ALA A 73 -4.17 -9.97 6.80
CA ALA A 73 -5.13 -9.92 5.70
C ALA A 73 -4.40 -9.88 4.35
N ALA A 74 -3.37 -9.04 4.20
CA ALA A 74 -2.56 -8.97 2.99
C ALA A 74 -1.84 -10.30 2.69
N ALA A 75 -1.25 -10.94 3.70
CA ALA A 75 -0.56 -12.21 3.55
C ALA A 75 -1.52 -13.36 3.20
N LEU A 76 -2.67 -13.44 3.87
CA LEU A 76 -3.66 -14.48 3.64
C LEU A 76 -4.38 -14.28 2.30
N ALA A 77 -4.88 -13.08 2.02
CA ALA A 77 -5.55 -12.79 0.76
C ALA A 77 -4.57 -12.88 -0.43
N GLY A 78 -3.39 -12.29 -0.29
CA GLY A 78 -2.36 -12.32 -1.33
C GLY A 78 -1.85 -13.74 -1.60
N GLY A 79 -1.53 -14.49 -0.55
CA GLY A 79 -1.07 -15.88 -0.67
C GLY A 79 -2.11 -16.80 -1.30
N THR A 80 -3.37 -16.70 -0.87
CA THR A 80 -4.46 -17.52 -1.40
C THR A 80 -4.82 -17.14 -2.84
N LEU A 81 -4.86 -15.85 -3.17
CA LEU A 81 -5.08 -15.38 -4.55
C LEU A 81 -3.95 -15.84 -5.47
N ALA A 82 -2.69 -15.74 -5.04
CA ALA A 82 -1.55 -16.18 -5.84
C ALA A 82 -1.61 -17.69 -6.09
N ALA A 83 -1.89 -18.48 -5.05
CA ALA A 83 -2.03 -19.93 -5.18
C ALA A 83 -3.22 -20.33 -6.07
N ALA A 84 -4.37 -19.67 -5.94
CA ALA A 84 -5.52 -19.90 -6.80
C ALA A 84 -5.23 -19.54 -8.26
N PHE A 85 -4.50 -18.44 -8.50
CA PHE A 85 -4.12 -18.00 -9.84
C PHE A 85 -3.19 -19.00 -10.53
N VAL A 86 -2.17 -19.51 -9.82
CA VAL A 86 -1.26 -20.54 -10.32
C VAL A 86 -2.00 -21.86 -10.58
N ARG A 87 -2.90 -22.28 -9.68
CA ARG A 87 -3.70 -23.51 -9.88
C ARG A 87 -4.60 -23.43 -11.13
N ARG A 88 -5.19 -22.27 -11.41
CA ARG A 88 -6.05 -22.07 -12.59
C ARG A 88 -5.27 -21.84 -13.88
N ARG A 89 -4.04 -21.34 -13.80
CA ARG A 89 -3.18 -21.08 -14.95
C ARG A 89 -1.77 -21.62 -14.67
N PRO A 90 -1.56 -22.95 -14.69
CA PRO A 90 -0.27 -23.55 -14.36
C PRO A 90 0.86 -23.15 -15.31
N SER A 91 0.54 -22.66 -16.52
CA SER A 91 1.51 -22.04 -17.44
C SER A 91 2.05 -20.70 -16.95
N VAL A 92 1.38 -20.06 -15.99
CA VAL A 92 1.83 -18.84 -15.34
C VAL A 92 2.69 -19.23 -14.14
N GLY A 93 4.01 -19.09 -14.27
CA GLY A 93 4.93 -19.31 -13.17
C GLY A 93 4.64 -18.40 -11.96
N TRP A 94 5.03 -18.86 -10.77
CA TRP A 94 4.80 -18.19 -9.48
C TRP A 94 5.20 -16.70 -9.47
N ALA A 95 6.34 -16.35 -10.08
CA ALA A 95 6.80 -14.96 -10.14
C ALA A 95 5.80 -14.02 -10.85
N ARG A 96 5.15 -14.50 -11.92
CA ARG A 96 4.17 -13.70 -12.65
C ARG A 96 2.84 -13.62 -11.90
N ALA A 97 2.41 -14.71 -11.24
CA ALA A 97 1.23 -14.70 -10.39
C ALA A 97 1.40 -13.74 -9.20
N PHE A 98 2.54 -13.77 -8.52
CA PHE A 98 2.86 -12.86 -7.43
C PHE A 98 2.79 -11.40 -7.88
N ARG A 99 3.42 -11.04 -9.01
CA ARG A 99 3.37 -9.67 -9.55
C ARG A 99 1.95 -9.18 -9.81
N ILE A 100 1.08 -10.03 -10.35
CA ILE A 100 -0.32 -9.68 -10.63
C ILE A 100 -1.07 -9.44 -9.33
N VAL A 101 -0.94 -10.35 -8.36
CA VAL A 101 -1.62 -10.23 -7.07
C VAL A 101 -1.09 -9.03 -6.27
N TRP A 102 0.21 -8.78 -6.33
CA TRP A 102 0.84 -7.63 -5.71
C TRP A 102 0.31 -6.29 -6.27
N LEU A 103 0.11 -6.21 -7.58
CA LEU A 103 -0.52 -5.03 -8.20
C LEU A 103 -2.01 -4.93 -7.88
N ALA A 104 -2.72 -6.06 -7.75
CA ALA A 104 -4.11 -6.06 -7.31
C ALA A 104 -4.22 -5.55 -5.85
N ALA A 105 -3.28 -5.94 -4.99
CA ALA A 105 -3.22 -5.50 -3.60
C ALA A 105 -3.01 -3.98 -3.48
N LEU A 106 -2.26 -3.37 -4.40
CA LEU A 106 -2.14 -1.90 -4.45
C LEU A 106 -3.49 -1.21 -4.53
N PHE A 107 -4.42 -1.70 -5.36
CA PHE A 107 -5.75 -1.09 -5.46
C PHE A 107 -6.52 -1.17 -4.14
N VAL A 108 -6.39 -2.29 -3.42
CA VAL A 108 -6.99 -2.47 -2.11
C VAL A 108 -6.39 -1.47 -1.12
N PHE A 109 -5.06 -1.39 -1.03
CA PHE A 109 -4.38 -0.48 -0.11
C PHE A 109 -4.64 0.99 -0.43
N VAL A 110 -4.73 1.40 -1.69
CA VAL A 110 -5.06 2.78 -2.04
C VAL A 110 -6.47 3.15 -1.55
N ILE A 111 -7.44 2.23 -1.68
CA ILE A 111 -8.82 2.45 -1.21
C ILE A 111 -8.85 2.49 0.31
N GLU A 112 -8.21 1.52 0.96
CA GLU A 112 -8.11 1.40 2.42
C GLU A 112 -7.43 2.65 3.02
N TYR A 113 -6.29 3.06 2.46
CA TYR A 113 -5.60 4.30 2.79
C TYR A 113 -6.53 5.50 2.72
N GLY A 114 -7.24 5.68 1.61
CA GLY A 114 -8.15 6.80 1.42
C GLY A 114 -9.25 6.84 2.49
N VAL A 115 -9.86 5.69 2.79
CA VAL A 115 -10.92 5.58 3.80
C VAL A 115 -10.37 5.88 5.20
N LEU A 116 -9.26 5.25 5.59
CA LEU A 116 -8.65 5.44 6.91
C LEU A 116 -8.14 6.86 7.11
N PHE A 117 -7.55 7.44 6.08
CA PHE A 117 -7.11 8.83 6.07
C PHE A 117 -8.29 9.77 6.32
N LEU A 118 -9.41 9.58 5.60
CA LEU A 118 -10.63 10.37 5.80
C LEU A 118 -11.17 10.22 7.23
N ILE A 119 -11.24 9.00 7.77
CA ILE A 119 -11.65 8.75 9.16
C ILE A 119 -10.75 9.51 10.14
N GLY A 120 -9.42 9.45 9.95
CA GLY A 120 -8.44 10.18 10.76
C GLY A 120 -8.65 11.69 10.71
N VAL A 121 -8.89 12.25 9.53
CA VAL A 121 -9.18 13.68 9.33
C VAL A 121 -10.49 14.07 10.04
N PHE A 122 -11.58 13.33 9.83
CA PHE A 122 -12.87 13.62 10.47
C PHE A 122 -12.79 13.53 11.99
N ARG A 123 -12.11 12.52 12.54
CA ARG A 123 -11.91 12.40 13.99
C ARG A 123 -11.10 13.56 14.57
N THR A 124 -10.10 14.04 13.82
CA THR A 124 -9.30 15.21 14.22
C THR A 124 -10.12 16.50 14.18
N TRP A 125 -11.05 16.61 13.23
CA TRP A 125 -11.88 17.80 13.04
C TRP A 125 -13.09 17.84 14.01
N ALA A 126 -13.69 16.69 14.32
CA ALA A 126 -14.85 16.57 15.23
C ALA A 126 -14.47 16.48 16.72
N GLY A 127 -13.20 16.19 17.03
CA GLY A 127 -12.67 16.11 18.40
C GLY A 127 -11.99 17.39 18.90
N GLY A 128 -12.15 18.51 18.20
CA GLY A 128 -11.75 19.86 18.65
C GLY A 128 -12.98 20.68 19.00
#